data_AF-A0A1F6MR59-F1
#
_entry.id   AF-A0A1F6MR59-F1
#
_cell.length_a   1.000
_cell.length_b   1.000
_cell.length_c   1.000
_cell.angle_alpha   90.00
_cell.angle_beta   90.00
_cell.angle_gamma   90.00
#
_symmetry.space_group_name_H-M   'P 1'
#
loop_
_entity.id
_entity.type
_entity.pdbx_description
1 polymer ?
#
loop_
_entity_poly.entity_id
_entity_poly.type
_entity_poly.pdbx_seq_one_letter_code
_entity_poly.pdbx_strand_id
1 'polypeptide(L)'
;MGGFLGWGIAVVVVLFLVGIAAFIFWIVMLVHAASHPVENKAMWIILMVFTGVIGSLIYYFVVKRKFAKQIAQQGPSANQNAK
;
A
#
# COMPACT_ATOMS: atom_id res chain seq x y z
N MET A 1 -30.49 33.78 0.26
CA MET A 1 -29.73 32.84 1.12
C MET A 1 -29.45 31.52 0.36
N GLY A 2 -28.77 31.55 -0.81
CA GLY A 2 -28.61 30.36 -1.66
C GLY A 2 -27.18 29.99 -2.10
N GLY A 3 -26.22 30.92 -2.02
CA GLY A 3 -24.85 30.68 -2.50
C GLY A 3 -24.02 29.72 -1.65
N PHE A 4 -24.22 29.71 -0.33
CA PHE A 4 -23.43 28.88 0.58
C PHE A 4 -23.77 27.39 0.48
N LEU A 5 -25.05 27.05 0.23
CA LEU A 5 -25.50 25.67 0.06
C LEU A 5 -24.96 25.04 -1.22
N GLY A 6 -24.93 25.80 -2.33
CA GLY A 6 -24.39 25.33 -3.61
C GLY A 6 -22.88 25.08 -3.56
N TRP A 7 -22.13 25.94 -2.87
CA TRP A 7 -20.68 25.76 -2.70
C TRP A 7 -20.35 24.54 -1.82
N GLY A 8 -21.10 24.32 -0.74
CA GLY A 8 -20.96 23.13 0.10
C GLY A 8 -21.18 21.82 -0.66
N ILE A 9 -22.22 21.76 -1.50
CA ILE A 9 -22.50 20.58 -2.33
C ILE A 9 -21.38 20.35 -3.36
N ALA A 10 -20.87 21.39 -4.01
CA ALA A 10 -19.79 21.28 -4.96
C ALA A 10 -18.51 20.69 -4.33
N VAL A 11 -18.14 21.14 -3.13
CA VAL A 11 -16.98 20.63 -2.39
C VAL A 11 -17.16 19.15 -2.03
N VAL A 12 -18.35 18.74 -1.60
CA VAL A 12 -18.64 17.33 -1.27
C VAL A 12 -18.52 16.44 -2.50
N VAL A 13 -19.04 16.86 -3.65
CA VAL A 13 -18.94 16.10 -4.90
C VAL A 13 -17.48 15.94 -5.34
N VAL A 14 -16.68 17.00 -5.25
CA VAL A 14 -15.25 16.94 -5.59
C VAL A 14 -14.51 16.00 -4.64
N LEU A 15 -14.74 16.10 -3.33
CA LEU A 15 -14.15 15.18 -2.35
C LEU A 15 -14.55 13.73 -2.60
N PHE A 16 -15.80 13.49 -3.00
CA PHE A 16 -16.28 12.16 -3.32
C PHE A 16 -15.58 11.56 -4.54
N LEU A 17 -15.41 12.36 -5.60
CA LEU A 17 -14.68 11.94 -6.81
C LEU A 17 -13.20 11.66 -6.50
N VAL A 18 -12.55 12.50 -5.69
CA VAL A 18 -11.18 12.29 -5.24
C VAL A 18 -11.08 11.03 -4.36
N GLY A 19 -12.05 10.79 -3.50
CA GLY A 19 -12.14 9.58 -2.68
C GLY A 19 -12.25 8.32 -3.53
N ILE A 20 -13.09 8.32 -4.58
CA ILE A 20 -13.21 7.23 -5.54
C ILE A 20 -11.89 7.00 -6.28
N ALA A 21 -11.25 8.06 -6.78
CA ALA A 21 -9.96 7.95 -7.47
C ALA A 21 -8.88 7.37 -6.55
N ALA A 22 -8.81 7.82 -5.29
CA ALA A 22 -7.91 7.27 -4.28
C ALA A 22 -8.21 5.80 -3.96
N PHE A 23 -9.48 5.40 -3.95
CA PHE A 23 -9.90 4.02 -3.74
C PHE A 23 -9.51 3.11 -4.91
N ILE A 24 -9.69 3.57 -6.15
CA ILE A 24 -9.24 2.84 -7.35
C ILE A 24 -7.72 2.70 -7.34
N PHE A 25 -6.98 3.77 -7.03
CA PHE A 25 -5.52 3.73 -6.91
C PHE A 25 -5.06 2.71 -5.85
N TRP A 26 -5.76 2.65 -4.72
CA TRP A 26 -5.50 1.68 -3.67
C TRP A 26 -5.72 0.23 -4.12
N ILE A 27 -6.82 -0.06 -4.82
CA ILE A 27 -7.10 -1.39 -5.39
C ILE A 27 -6.00 -1.79 -6.39
N VAL A 28 -5.56 -0.88 -7.27
CA VAL A 28 -4.49 -1.16 -8.25
C VAL A 28 -3.18 -1.54 -7.57
N MET A 29 -2.82 -0.87 -6.47
CA MET A 29 -1.64 -1.24 -5.67
C MET A 29 -1.80 -2.60 -4.99
N LEU A 30 -3.00 -2.94 -4.54
CA LEU A 30 -3.31 -4.26 -3.98
C LEU A 30 -3.11 -5.36 -5.04
N VAL A 31 -3.61 -5.16 -6.26
CA VAL A 31 -3.45 -6.09 -7.39
C VAL A 31 -1.98 -6.24 -7.79
N HIS A 32 -1.23 -5.14 -7.79
CA HIS A 32 0.21 -5.17 -8.09
C HIS A 32 1.00 -5.98 -7.04
N ALA A 33 0.68 -5.78 -5.76
CA ALA A 33 1.27 -6.52 -4.65
C ALA A 33 0.87 -8.01 -4.64
N ALA A 34 -0.34 -8.34 -5.12
CA ALA A 34 -0.79 -9.72 -5.27
C ALA A 34 -0.16 -10.42 -6.48
N SER A 35 0.12 -9.69 -7.56
CA SER A 35 0.69 -10.23 -8.81
C SER A 35 2.20 -10.48 -8.72
N HIS A 36 2.92 -9.74 -7.88
CA HIS A 36 4.33 -9.99 -7.63
C HIS A 36 4.50 -10.98 -6.46
N PRO A 37 5.27 -12.06 -6.61
CA PRO A 37 5.53 -13.01 -5.53
C PRO A 37 6.50 -12.41 -4.52
N VAL A 38 6.01 -11.50 -3.68
CA VAL A 38 6.72 -11.01 -2.50
C VAL A 38 6.60 -12.04 -1.37
N GLU A 39 7.71 -12.30 -0.70
CA GLU A 39 7.74 -13.11 0.52
C GLU A 39 6.76 -12.51 1.55
N ASN A 40 5.87 -13.34 2.10
CA ASN A 40 4.78 -12.92 3.00
C ASN A 40 3.66 -12.06 2.35
N LYS A 41 3.21 -12.40 1.13
CA LYS A 41 2.12 -11.70 0.42
C LYS A 41 0.85 -11.50 1.27
N ALA A 42 0.45 -12.52 2.03
CA ALA A 42 -0.81 -12.50 2.79
C ALA A 42 -0.80 -11.43 3.90
N MET A 43 0.33 -11.30 4.61
CA MET A 43 0.49 -10.30 5.67
C MET A 43 0.42 -8.87 5.12
N TRP A 44 1.02 -8.64 3.94
CA TRP A 44 1.00 -7.34 3.28
C TRP A 44 -0.37 -6.95 2.75
N ILE A 45 -1.11 -7.90 2.16
CA ILE A 45 -2.48 -7.68 1.71
C ILE A 45 -3.38 -7.35 2.90
N ILE A 46 -3.29 -8.10 4.01
CA ILE A 46 -4.09 -7.84 5.23
C ILE A 46 -3.78 -6.46 5.82
N LEU A 47 -2.50 -6.09 5.92
CA LEU A 47 -2.09 -4.76 6.39
C LEU A 47 -2.64 -3.66 5.48
N MET A 48 -2.46 -3.77 4.15
CA MET A 48 -3.00 -2.81 3.19
C MET A 48 -4.51 -2.66 3.30
N VAL A 49 -5.25 -3.77 3.44
CA VAL A 49 -6.71 -3.79 3.60
C VAL A 49 -7.15 -3.06 4.86
N PHE A 50 -6.50 -3.31 6.00
CA PHE A 50 -6.85 -2.68 7.29
C PHE A 50 -6.43 -1.21 7.41
N THR A 51 -5.34 -0.81 6.76
CA THR A 51 -4.80 0.56 6.84
C THR A 51 -5.19 1.44 5.64
N GLY A 52 -5.87 0.88 4.63
CA GLY A 52 -6.35 1.62 3.47
C GLY A 52 -5.21 2.29 2.68
N VAL A 53 -5.45 3.51 2.20
CA VAL A 53 -4.48 4.30 1.43
C VAL A 53 -3.13 4.44 2.16
N ILE A 54 -3.14 4.57 3.49
CA ILE A 54 -1.93 4.67 4.31
C ILE A 54 -1.13 3.36 4.25
N GLY A 55 -1.81 2.20 4.22
CA GLY A 55 -1.18 0.90 4.03
C GLY A 55 -0.44 0.77 2.72
N SER A 56 -1.01 1.33 1.64
CA SER A 56 -0.36 1.32 0.33
C SER A 56 0.94 2.15 0.30
N LEU A 57 0.93 3.31 0.98
CA LEU A 57 2.13 4.14 1.15
C LEU A 57 3.19 3.43 1.97
N ILE A 58 2.80 2.81 3.10
CA ILE A 58 3.73 2.05 3.95
C ILE A 58 4.34 0.88 3.18
N TYR A 59 3.55 0.11 2.42
CA TYR A 59 4.09 -0.95 1.56
C TYR A 59 5.14 -0.40 0.59
N TYR A 60 4.84 0.69 -0.10
CA TYR A 60 5.79 1.28 -1.05
C TYR A 60 7.12 1.63 -0.37
N PHE A 61 7.09 2.28 0.79
CA PHE A 61 8.31 2.62 1.53
C PHE A 61 9.02 1.40 2.12
N VAL A 62 8.29 0.45 2.68
CA VAL A 62 8.86 -0.70 3.39
C VAL A 62 9.34 -1.76 2.41
N VAL A 63 8.63 -2.07 1.33
CA VAL A 63 9.12 -2.98 0.28
C VAL A 63 10.39 -2.42 -0.36
N LYS A 64 10.42 -1.12 -0.66
CA LYS A 64 11.63 -0.46 -1.18
C LYS A 64 12.81 -0.49 -0.20
N ARG A 65 12.55 -0.54 1.12
CA ARG A 65 13.59 -0.66 2.17
C ARG A 65 13.94 -2.10 2.55
N LYS A 66 13.01 -3.05 2.43
CA LYS A 66 13.21 -4.47 2.78
C LYS A 66 14.02 -5.22 1.74
N PHE A 67 14.00 -4.84 0.47
CA PHE A 67 14.96 -5.36 -0.51
C PHE A 67 16.41 -5.11 -0.05
N ALA A 68 16.71 -3.94 0.52
CA ALA A 68 18.05 -3.66 1.04
C ALA A 68 18.41 -4.49 2.29
N LYS A 69 17.43 -4.86 3.13
CA LYS A 69 17.68 -5.65 4.34
C LYS A 69 17.63 -7.17 4.13
N GLN A 70 16.84 -7.69 3.19
CA GLN A 70 16.82 -9.13 2.91
C GLN A 70 18.12 -9.58 2.24
N ILE A 71 18.68 -8.77 1.34
CA ILE A 71 20.03 -8.99 0.80
C ILE A 71 21.09 -8.95 1.92
N ALA A 72 20.87 -8.15 2.98
CA ALA A 72 21.77 -8.07 4.14
C ALA A 72 21.55 -9.15 5.22
N GLN A 73 20.39 -9.82 5.27
CA GLN A 73 20.06 -10.85 6.26
C GLN A 73 20.14 -12.28 5.70
N GLN A 74 20.13 -12.46 4.38
CA GLN A 74 20.41 -13.73 3.71
C GLN A 74 21.89 -13.86 3.26
N GLY A 75 22.79 -13.11 3.90
CA GLY A 75 24.22 -13.46 3.95
C GLY A 75 24.44 -14.68 4.87
N PRO A 76 25.58 -15.37 4.77
CA PRO A 76 25.79 -16.81 4.62
C PRO A 76 25.44 -17.76 5.80
N SER A 77 24.27 -17.62 6.44
CA SER A 77 23.89 -18.51 7.57
C SER A 77 23.47 -19.94 7.14
N ALA A 78 23.44 -20.25 5.84
CA ALA A 78 23.07 -21.58 5.33
C ALA A 78 24.25 -22.57 5.20
N ASN A 79 25.48 -22.19 5.57
CA ASN A 79 26.62 -23.10 5.52
C ASN A 79 27.51 -22.98 6.77
N GLN A 80 26.95 -23.29 7.94
CA GLN A 80 27.72 -23.52 9.16
C GLN A 80 27.54 -24.95 9.70
N ASN A 81 27.07 -25.88 8.86
CA ASN A 81 26.98 -27.32 9.17
C ASN A 81 27.92 -28.18 8.29
N ALA A 82 28.89 -27.57 7.62
CA ALA A 82 29.96 -28.28 6.93
C ALA A 82 31.28 -28.17 7.71
N LYS A 83 31.32 -28.73 8.92
CA LYS A 83 32.50 -29.37 9.53
C LYS A 83 32.16 -30.00 10.86
#